data_AF-A0A345YJ90-F1
#
_entry.id   AF-A0A345YJ90-F1
#
_cell.length_a   1.000
_cell.length_b   1.000
_cell.length_c   1.000
_cell.angle_alpha   90.00
_cell.angle_beta   90.00
_cell.angle_gamma   90.00
#
_symmetry.space_group_name_H-M   'P 1'
#
loop_
_entity.id
_entity.type
_entity.pdbx_description
1 polymer ?
#
loop_
_entity_poly.entity_id
_entity_poly.type
_entity_poly.pdbx_seq_one_letter_code
_entity_poly.pdbx_strand_id
1 'polypeptide(L)'
;MKLLITLNVIDEALLRDVASNRMANSGFESEPELHRGKPLHDLAFEALYGSNDDMASPDEFGIEIQDWTDAGSFGDIVKLLIDVQIDDEELLRDEAVERMRASGFAESEEQLRTEPLYELVYQTLIGSNPDELSPIQMGIEIGSWTEIQPTPTEALEEALS
;
A
#
# COMPACT_ATOMS: atom_id res chain seq x y z
N MET A 1 0.85 3.56 15.72
CA MET A 1 1.83 2.48 15.46
C MET A 1 2.52 2.75 14.13
N LYS A 2 3.73 2.22 13.88
CA LYS A 2 4.37 2.33 12.56
C LYS A 2 4.60 0.95 11.93
N LEU A 3 4.43 0.84 10.63
CA LEU A 3 4.73 -0.33 9.82
C LEU A 3 5.68 0.07 8.69
N LEU A 4 6.78 -0.66 8.59
CA LEU A 4 7.67 -0.56 7.46
C LEU A 4 7.37 -1.71 6.50
N ILE A 5 6.92 -1.42 5.29
CA ILE A 5 6.55 -2.43 4.28
C ILE A 5 7.55 -2.37 3.13
N THR A 6 8.07 -3.53 2.72
CA THR A 6 8.87 -3.67 1.51
C THR A 6 8.00 -4.24 0.40
N LEU A 7 7.89 -3.50 -0.70
CA LEU A 7 7.30 -3.99 -1.94
C LEU A 7 8.40 -4.43 -2.89
N ASN A 8 8.19 -5.56 -3.54
CA ASN A 8 9.01 -6.10 -4.62
C ASN A 8 8.32 -5.80 -5.94
N VAL A 9 8.92 -4.96 -6.78
CA VAL A 9 8.53 -4.81 -8.17
C VAL A 9 9.16 -5.96 -8.94
N ILE A 10 8.32 -6.91 -9.35
CA ILE A 10 8.71 -8.13 -10.08
C ILE A 10 8.55 -7.97 -11.59
N ASP A 11 7.78 -6.98 -12.05
CA ASP A 11 7.68 -6.58 -13.46
C ASP A 11 7.54 -5.06 -13.55
N GLU A 12 8.68 -4.39 -13.72
CA GLU A 12 8.73 -2.93 -13.83
C GLU A 12 7.97 -2.41 -15.05
N ALA A 13 8.06 -3.10 -16.19
CA ALA A 13 7.42 -2.65 -17.41
C ALA A 13 5.89 -2.67 -17.26
N LEU A 14 5.36 -3.75 -16.67
CA LEU A 14 3.95 -3.87 -16.35
C LEU A 14 3.50 -2.79 -15.34
N LEU A 15 4.27 -2.58 -14.27
CA LEU A 15 3.97 -1.54 -13.28
C LEU A 15 3.89 -0.15 -13.94
N ARG A 16 4.87 0.20 -14.77
CA ARG A 16 4.90 1.47 -15.49
C ARG A 16 3.68 1.62 -16.39
N ASP A 17 3.28 0.57 -17.09
CA ASP A 17 2.10 0.60 -17.96
C ASP A 17 0.80 0.75 -17.17
N VAL A 18 0.61 0.02 -16.07
CA VAL A 18 -0.58 0.12 -15.21
C VAL A 18 -0.69 1.52 -14.60
N ALA A 19 0.37 1.99 -13.94
CA ALA A 19 0.41 3.29 -13.27
C ALA A 19 0.15 4.44 -14.26
N SER A 20 0.84 4.43 -15.40
CA SER A 20 0.69 5.47 -16.43
C SER A 20 -0.73 5.53 -16.99
N ASN A 21 -1.38 4.38 -17.17
CA ASN A 21 -2.77 4.33 -17.62
C ASN A 21 -3.74 4.82 -16.55
N ARG A 22 -3.52 4.50 -15.26
CA ARG A 22 -4.35 5.05 -14.17
C ARG A 22 -4.22 6.56 -14.08
N MET A 23 -2.99 7.09 -14.08
CA MET A 23 -2.72 8.54 -14.07
C MET A 23 -3.30 9.28 -15.29
N ALA A 24 -3.37 8.64 -16.45
CA ALA A 24 -3.99 9.24 -17.62
C ALA A 24 -5.51 9.37 -17.49
N ASN A 25 -6.14 8.43 -16.78
CA ASN A 25 -7.59 8.41 -16.55
C ASN A 25 -8.02 9.21 -15.32
N SER A 26 -7.07 9.61 -14.45
CA SER A 26 -7.29 10.39 -13.23
C SER A 26 -7.58 11.88 -13.45
N GLY A 27 -7.35 12.38 -14.67
CA GLY A 27 -7.48 13.81 -14.99
C GLY A 27 -6.26 14.67 -14.63
N PHE A 28 -5.15 14.09 -14.14
CA PHE A 28 -3.90 14.83 -13.88
C PHE A 28 -3.12 15.16 -15.17
N GLU A 29 -3.01 14.23 -16.12
CA GLU A 29 -2.40 14.45 -17.44
C GLU A 29 -2.72 13.29 -18.39
N SER A 30 -3.37 13.54 -19.53
CA SER A 30 -4.05 12.51 -20.35
C SER A 30 -3.16 11.60 -21.19
N GLU A 31 -1.84 11.82 -21.23
CA GLU A 31 -0.91 11.02 -22.05
C GLU A 31 -0.08 10.07 -21.15
N PRO A 32 -0.37 8.75 -21.15
CA PRO A 32 0.36 7.76 -20.33
C PRO A 32 1.88 7.82 -20.50
N GLU A 33 2.36 8.09 -21.70
CA GLU A 33 3.78 8.11 -22.06
C GLU A 33 4.59 9.15 -21.28
N LEU A 34 3.94 10.23 -20.83
CA LEU A 34 4.58 11.28 -20.02
C LEU A 34 4.88 10.80 -18.59
N HIS A 35 4.17 9.77 -18.11
CA HIS A 35 4.32 9.24 -16.76
C HIS A 35 5.36 8.11 -16.67
N ARG A 36 5.68 7.46 -17.80
CA ARG A 36 6.63 6.34 -17.83
C ARG A 36 8.04 6.65 -17.31
N GLY A 37 8.45 7.92 -17.34
CA GLY A 37 9.75 8.37 -16.84
C GLY A 37 9.79 8.71 -15.35
N LYS A 38 8.65 8.62 -14.64
CA LYS A 38 8.58 8.95 -13.21
C LYS A 38 9.36 7.94 -12.36
N PRO A 39 9.82 8.35 -11.16
CA PRO A 39 10.36 7.45 -10.16
C PRO A 39 9.44 6.25 -9.89
N LEU A 40 10.01 5.10 -9.57
CA LEU A 40 9.23 3.88 -9.38
C LEU A 40 8.32 3.94 -8.16
N HIS A 41 8.73 4.63 -7.09
CA HIS A 41 7.85 4.86 -5.95
C HIS A 41 6.62 5.69 -6.31
N ASP A 42 6.76 6.74 -7.12
CA ASP A 42 5.61 7.52 -7.60
C ASP A 42 4.66 6.66 -8.42
N LEU A 43 5.19 5.78 -9.28
CA LEU A 43 4.38 4.88 -10.09
C LEU A 43 3.74 3.76 -9.28
N ALA A 44 4.42 3.23 -8.27
CA ALA A 44 3.84 2.25 -7.34
C ALA A 44 2.74 2.89 -6.49
N PHE A 45 2.95 4.14 -6.04
CA PHE A 45 1.91 4.93 -5.40
C PHE A 45 0.71 5.05 -6.33
N GLU A 46 0.87 5.52 -7.57
CA GLU A 46 -0.26 5.67 -8.51
C GLU A 46 -0.88 4.33 -8.95
N ALA A 47 -0.12 3.24 -9.00
CA ALA A 47 -0.67 1.92 -9.31
C ALA A 47 -1.55 1.39 -8.16
N LEU A 48 -1.13 1.60 -6.91
CA LEU A 48 -1.84 1.13 -5.73
C LEU A 48 -2.95 2.10 -5.31
N TYR A 49 -2.67 3.40 -5.34
CA TYR A 49 -3.49 4.50 -4.82
C TYR A 49 -4.29 5.23 -5.92
N GLY A 50 -3.83 5.20 -7.16
CA GLY A 50 -4.22 6.15 -8.19
C GLY A 50 -5.72 6.17 -8.51
N SER A 51 -6.32 7.31 -8.15
CA SER A 51 -7.47 7.99 -8.77
C SER A 51 -8.71 7.17 -9.07
N ASN A 52 -9.25 6.50 -8.07
CA ASN A 52 -10.66 6.17 -8.11
C ASN A 52 -11.42 7.29 -7.38
N ASP A 53 -12.27 8.04 -8.10
CA ASP A 53 -13.09 9.13 -7.51
C ASP A 53 -14.00 8.63 -6.37
N ASP A 54 -14.27 7.31 -6.34
CA ASP A 54 -15.09 6.62 -5.34
C ASP A 54 -14.28 5.94 -4.23
N MET A 55 -12.95 6.01 -4.25
CA MET A 55 -12.12 5.40 -3.20
C MET A 55 -11.87 6.38 -2.07
N ALA A 56 -12.41 6.03 -0.90
CA ALA A 56 -11.98 6.63 0.35
C ALA A 56 -10.45 6.52 0.48
N SER A 57 -9.83 7.62 0.85
CA SER A 57 -8.39 7.72 0.99
C SER A 57 -7.90 6.85 2.16
N PRO A 58 -6.70 6.25 2.10
CA PRO A 58 -6.07 5.56 3.23
C PRO A 58 -6.12 6.34 4.55
N ASP A 59 -5.97 7.66 4.46
CA ASP A 59 -6.06 8.58 5.61
C ASP A 59 -7.44 8.50 6.31
N GLU A 60 -8.53 8.31 5.55
CA GLU A 60 -9.88 8.12 6.10
C GLU A 60 -10.03 6.79 6.87
N PHE A 61 -9.10 5.86 6.66
CA PHE A 61 -9.02 4.58 7.36
C PHE A 61 -7.93 4.54 8.43
N GLY A 62 -7.39 5.70 8.81
CA GLY A 62 -6.35 5.81 9.81
C GLY A 62 -4.99 5.28 9.36
N ILE A 63 -4.75 5.21 8.05
CA ILE A 63 -3.45 4.90 7.44
C ILE A 63 -2.86 6.19 6.90
N GLU A 64 -1.75 6.66 7.46
CA GLU A 64 -0.99 7.78 6.93
C GLU A 64 0.34 7.27 6.35
N ILE A 65 0.59 7.52 5.06
CA ILE A 65 1.87 7.15 4.44
C ILE A 65 2.88 8.27 4.70
N GLN A 66 3.91 7.96 5.48
CA GLN A 66 4.91 8.93 5.95
C GLN A 66 6.01 9.17 4.91
N ASP A 67 6.48 8.11 4.25
CA ASP A 67 7.56 8.20 3.27
C ASP A 67 7.59 7.00 2.32
N TRP A 68 8.17 7.24 1.13
CA TRP A 68 8.48 6.24 0.13
C TRP A 68 9.96 6.31 -0.24
N THR A 69 10.63 5.17 -0.32
CA THR A 69 12.05 5.16 -0.71
C THR A 69 12.39 3.95 -1.56
N ASP A 70 13.26 4.14 -2.53
CA ASP A 70 13.86 3.06 -3.29
C ASP A 70 14.83 2.30 -2.35
N ALA A 71 14.48 1.08 -1.96
CA ALA A 71 15.31 0.22 -1.11
C ALA A 71 16.47 -0.44 -1.88
N GLY A 72 16.55 -0.19 -3.20
CA GLY A 72 17.58 -0.69 -4.10
C GLY A 72 17.09 -1.82 -5.01
N SER A 73 17.99 -2.33 -5.86
CA SER A 73 17.72 -3.47 -6.74
C SER A 73 18.48 -4.71 -6.29
N PHE A 74 17.81 -5.87 -6.35
CA PHE A 74 18.44 -7.16 -6.08
C PHE A 74 18.11 -8.13 -7.22
N GLY A 75 19.06 -8.32 -8.12
CA GLY A 75 18.81 -9.01 -9.39
C GLY A 75 17.85 -8.18 -10.24
N ASP A 76 16.78 -8.83 -10.74
CA ASP A 76 15.74 -8.21 -11.58
C ASP A 76 14.56 -7.65 -10.77
N ILE A 77 14.62 -7.73 -9.43
CA ILE A 77 13.57 -7.24 -8.53
C ILE A 77 13.99 -5.89 -7.96
N VAL A 78 13.16 -4.86 -8.13
CA VAL A 78 13.34 -3.56 -7.47
C VAL A 78 12.56 -3.58 -6.15
N LYS A 79 13.18 -3.10 -5.08
CA LYS A 79 12.53 -3.00 -3.77
C LYS A 79 12.15 -1.56 -3.47
N LEU A 80 10.92 -1.36 -3.02
CA LEU A 80 10.42 -0.10 -2.50
C LEU A 80 10.11 -0.25 -1.02
N LEU A 81 10.39 0.78 -0.25
CA LEU A 81 10.12 0.86 1.18
C LEU A 81 9.03 1.89 1.42
N ILE A 82 8.06 1.53 2.26
CA ILE A 82 6.95 2.40 2.65
C ILE A 82 6.94 2.49 4.17
N ASP A 83 7.06 3.70 4.72
CA ASP A 83 6.78 3.97 6.14
C ASP A 83 5.30 4.35 6.26
N VAL A 84 4.56 3.55 7.02
CA VAL A 84 3.12 3.71 7.23
C VAL A 84 2.86 3.93 8.71
N GLN A 85 2.15 4.99 9.03
CA GLN A 85 1.59 5.21 10.35
C GLN A 85 0.14 4.71 10.39
N ILE A 86 -0.18 3.93 11.42
CA ILE A 86 -1.55 3.50 11.73
C ILE A 86 -1.99 4.22 12.99
N ASP A 87 -3.05 5.02 12.86
CA ASP A 87 -3.66 5.78 13.94
C ASP A 87 -4.78 5.00 14.64
N ASP A 88 -5.54 4.21 13.88
CA ASP A 88 -6.65 3.40 14.38
C ASP A 88 -6.67 2.01 13.72
N GLU A 89 -6.10 1.01 14.40
CA GLU A 89 -6.08 -0.37 13.91
C GLU A 89 -7.49 -0.98 13.85
N GLU A 90 -8.39 -0.62 14.77
CA GLU A 90 -9.72 -1.20 14.83
C GLU A 90 -10.55 -0.73 13.64
N LEU A 91 -10.48 0.57 13.30
CA LEU A 91 -11.07 1.14 12.09
C LEU A 91 -10.54 0.46 10.83
N LEU A 92 -9.21 0.33 10.70
CA LEU A 92 -8.59 -0.34 9.56
C LEU A 92 -9.09 -1.78 9.41
N ARG A 93 -9.18 -2.51 10.53
CA ARG A 93 -9.61 -3.91 10.53
C ARG A 93 -11.08 -4.05 10.16
N ASP A 94 -11.95 -3.17 10.66
CA ASP A 94 -13.37 -3.17 10.31
C ASP A 94 -13.59 -2.86 8.81
N GLU A 95 -12.84 -1.91 8.24
CA GLU A 95 -12.92 -1.59 6.81
C GLU A 95 -12.44 -2.77 5.94
N ALA A 96 -11.27 -3.33 6.26
CA ALA A 96 -10.74 -4.47 5.52
C ALA A 96 -11.71 -5.66 5.54
N VAL A 97 -12.43 -5.85 6.66
CA VAL A 97 -13.51 -6.84 6.78
C VAL A 97 -14.67 -6.52 5.83
N GLU A 98 -15.18 -5.29 5.84
CA GLU A 98 -16.29 -4.87 4.99
C GLU A 98 -15.94 -5.03 3.51
N ARG A 99 -14.75 -4.61 3.13
CA ARG A 99 -14.19 -4.70 1.77
C ARG A 99 -14.05 -6.13 1.27
N MET A 100 -13.47 -7.01 2.07
CA MET A 100 -13.32 -8.42 1.68
C MET A 100 -14.66 -9.17 1.63
N ARG A 101 -15.66 -8.73 2.39
CA ARG A 101 -17.04 -9.24 2.25
C ARG A 101 -17.68 -8.74 0.96
N ALA A 102 -17.50 -7.46 0.62
CA ALA A 102 -18.03 -6.86 -0.60
C ALA A 102 -17.44 -7.49 -1.88
N SER A 103 -16.14 -7.82 -1.86
CA SER A 103 -15.45 -8.46 -2.98
C SER A 103 -15.75 -9.96 -3.11
N GLY A 104 -16.38 -10.59 -2.11
CA GLY A 104 -16.68 -12.01 -2.10
C GLY A 104 -15.46 -12.91 -1.86
N PHE A 105 -14.31 -12.34 -1.47
CA PHE A 105 -13.07 -13.07 -1.21
C PHE A 105 -12.95 -13.59 0.24
N ALA A 106 -13.71 -13.05 1.19
CA ALA A 106 -13.65 -13.47 2.59
C ALA A 106 -14.30 -14.84 2.84
N GLU A 107 -13.54 -15.78 3.42
CA GLU A 107 -14.10 -17.05 3.92
C GLU A 107 -14.83 -16.87 5.27
N SER A 108 -14.42 -15.90 6.12
CA SER A 108 -15.18 -15.44 7.32
C SER A 108 -14.62 -14.14 7.95
N GLU A 109 -15.45 -13.41 8.71
CA GLU A 109 -15.03 -12.23 9.50
C GLU A 109 -14.01 -12.58 10.59
N GLU A 110 -14.14 -13.76 11.21
CA GLU A 110 -13.24 -14.21 12.26
C GLU A 110 -11.81 -14.39 11.75
N GLN A 111 -11.65 -14.93 10.54
CA GLN A 111 -10.36 -15.05 9.87
C GLN A 111 -9.73 -13.69 9.58
N LEU A 112 -10.52 -12.74 9.09
CA LEU A 112 -10.06 -11.37 8.78
C LEU A 112 -9.56 -10.61 10.00
N ARG A 113 -10.17 -10.88 11.15
CA ARG A 113 -9.70 -10.34 12.44
C ARG A 113 -8.41 -10.99 12.94
N THR A 114 -7.96 -12.07 12.31
CA THR A 114 -6.66 -12.72 12.59
C THR A 114 -5.61 -12.44 11.52
N GLU A 115 -5.98 -11.81 10.40
CA GLU A 115 -5.03 -11.45 9.36
C GLU A 115 -4.00 -10.44 9.90
N PRO A 116 -2.75 -10.55 9.44
CA PRO A 116 -1.69 -9.66 9.86
C PRO A 116 -1.90 -8.25 9.31
N LEU A 117 -1.46 -7.24 10.06
CA LEU A 117 -1.75 -5.83 9.76
C LEU A 117 -1.29 -5.36 8.39
N TYR A 118 -0.12 -5.83 7.92
CA TYR A 118 0.37 -5.46 6.60
C TYR A 118 -0.59 -5.90 5.49
N GLU A 119 -1.30 -7.03 5.67
CA GLU A 119 -2.28 -7.52 4.71
C GLU A 119 -3.51 -6.61 4.71
N LEU A 120 -3.96 -6.17 5.89
CA LEU A 120 -5.06 -5.21 6.01
C LEU A 120 -4.71 -3.86 5.36
N VAL A 121 -3.53 -3.32 5.66
CA VAL A 121 -3.02 -2.09 5.02
C VAL A 121 -3.00 -2.26 3.50
N TYR A 122 -2.46 -3.38 3.03
CA TYR A 122 -2.37 -3.68 1.61
C TYR A 122 -3.74 -3.74 0.94
N GLN A 123 -4.71 -4.49 1.49
CA GLN A 123 -6.08 -4.57 0.98
C GLN A 123 -6.78 -3.20 0.98
N THR A 124 -6.52 -2.36 2.00
CA THR A 124 -7.06 -1.01 2.07
C THR A 124 -6.44 -0.10 1.01
N LEU A 125 -5.12 -0.18 0.78
CA LEU A 125 -4.40 0.61 -0.22
C LEU A 125 -4.86 0.31 -1.65
N ILE A 126 -5.08 -0.96 -2.00
CA ILE A 126 -5.39 -1.36 -3.38
C ILE A 126 -6.82 -1.05 -3.77
N GLY A 127 -7.71 -0.91 -2.77
CA GLY A 127 -9.12 -0.79 -3.04
C GLY A 127 -9.72 -2.13 -3.47
N SER A 128 -10.72 -2.59 -2.74
CA SER A 128 -11.38 -3.87 -2.98
C SER A 128 -12.37 -3.80 -4.16
N ASN A 129 -11.92 -3.33 -5.31
CA ASN A 129 -12.67 -3.43 -6.55
C ASN A 129 -12.36 -4.80 -7.19
N PRO A 130 -13.32 -5.73 -7.28
CA PRO A 130 -13.09 -7.04 -7.89
C PRO A 130 -12.72 -6.98 -9.39
N ASP A 131 -12.96 -5.83 -10.04
CA ASP A 131 -12.57 -5.58 -11.43
C ASP A 131 -11.13 -5.03 -11.57
N GLU A 132 -10.45 -4.74 -10.45
CA GLU A 132 -9.06 -4.26 -10.45
C GLU A 132 -8.04 -5.39 -10.41
N LEU A 133 -6.89 -5.13 -11.03
CA LEU A 133 -5.75 -6.04 -11.00
C LEU A 133 -5.26 -6.18 -9.56
N SER A 134 -5.15 -7.42 -9.06
CA SER A 134 -4.39 -7.66 -7.83
C SER A 134 -2.95 -7.18 -8.00
N PRO A 135 -2.20 -6.84 -6.95
CA PRO A 135 -0.90 -6.22 -7.18
C PRO A 135 0.13 -7.14 -7.80
N ILE A 136 0.01 -8.46 -7.63
CA ILE A 136 0.80 -9.42 -8.42
C ILE A 136 0.52 -9.24 -9.92
N GLN A 137 -0.75 -9.03 -10.30
CA GLN A 137 -1.15 -8.69 -11.67
C GLN A 137 -0.75 -7.26 -12.08
N MET A 138 -0.35 -6.41 -11.14
CA MET A 138 0.27 -5.09 -11.39
C MET A 138 1.82 -5.15 -11.36
N GLY A 139 2.42 -6.33 -11.15
CA GLY A 139 3.87 -6.50 -11.07
C GLY A 139 4.48 -6.16 -9.70
N ILE A 140 3.69 -6.18 -8.63
CA ILE A 140 4.09 -5.88 -7.24
C ILE A 140 3.80 -7.09 -6.33
N GLU A 141 4.75 -7.44 -5.45
CA GLU A 141 4.59 -8.43 -4.38
C GLU A 141 5.04 -7.83 -3.03
N ILE A 142 4.46 -8.25 -1.91
CA ILE A 142 4.99 -7.88 -0.58
C ILE A 142 6.22 -8.75 -0.28
N GLY A 143 7.39 -8.12 -0.12
CA GLY A 143 8.62 -8.83 0.20
C GLY A 143 8.79 -9.10 1.69
N SER A 144 8.65 -8.06 2.52
CA SER A 144 8.79 -8.15 3.97
C SER A 144 8.10 -6.98 4.64
N TRP A 145 7.78 -7.11 5.91
CA TRP A 145 7.27 -6.01 6.71
C TRP A 145 7.85 -6.06 8.13
N THR A 146 7.81 -4.95 8.84
CA THR A 146 8.25 -4.86 10.23
C THR A 146 7.38 -3.88 10.99
N GLU A 147 6.81 -4.33 12.10
CA GLU A 147 6.11 -3.49 13.06
C GLU A 147 7.12 -2.74 13.92
N ILE A 148 7.01 -1.42 13.90
CA ILE A 148 7.79 -0.52 14.72
C ILE A 148 6.85 -0.02 15.81
N GLN A 149 7.00 -0.62 17.00
CA GLN A 149 6.31 -0.12 18.19
C GLN A 149 6.80 1.30 18.47
N PRO A 150 5.90 2.24 18.84
CA PRO A 150 6.34 3.52 19.36
C PRO A 150 7.26 3.24 20.55
N THR A 151 8.48 3.76 20.51
CA THR A 151 9.35 3.69 21.68
C THR A 151 8.60 4.41 22.80
N PRO A 152 8.33 3.76 23.95
CA PRO A 152 7.67 4.46 25.05
C PRO A 152 8.53 5.68 25.38
N THR A 153 7.95 6.87 25.33
CA THR A 153 8.66 8.12 25.64
C THR A 153 9.35 8.00 27.01
N GLU A 154 8.76 7.27 27.95
CA GLU A 154 9.35 6.93 29.27
C GLU A 154 10.64 6.10 29.17
N ALA A 155 10.75 5.14 28.24
CA ALA A 155 11.96 4.33 28.04
C ALA A 155 13.10 5.15 27.42
N LEU A 156 12.77 6.19 26.66
CA LEU A 156 13.75 7.14 26.10
C LEU A 156 14.24 8.13 27.18
N GLU A 157 13.35 8.59 28.06
CA GLU A 157 13.69 9.48 29.17
C GLU A 157 14.53 8.77 30.25
N GLU A 158 14.20 7.53 30.60
CA GLU A 158 14.96 6.74 31.60
C GLU A 158 16.36 6.37 31.10
N ALA A 159 16.54 6.16 29.79
CA ALA A 159 17.84 5.87 29.18
C ALA A 159 18.76 7.11 29.07
N LEU A 160 18.21 8.32 29.21
CA LEU A 160 18.94 9.60 29.11
C LEU A 160 19.17 10.27 30.48
N SER A 161 18.69 9.68 31.58
CA SER A 161 18.86 10.12 32.98
C SER A 161 19.90 9.29 33.75
#